data_AF-A0A1J3DTN9-F1
#
_entry.id   AF-A0A1J3DTN9-F1
#
_cell.length_a   1.000
_cell.length_b   1.000
_cell.length_c   1.000
_cell.angle_alpha   90.00
_cell.angle_beta   90.00
_cell.angle_gamma   90.00
#
_symmetry.space_group_name_H-M   'P 1'
#
loop_
_entity.id
_entity.type
_entity.pdbx_description
1 polymer ?
#
loop_
_entity_poly.entity_id
_entity_poly.type
_entity_poly.pdbx_seq_one_letter_code
_entity_poly.pdbx_strand_id
1 'polypeptide(L)'
;MFGCKCLSWNNLREFPPLKEPETFSLPASLPQWPSGHGFASRRINLGELEVTEITTFKFIWRYVSPRDSNKNVSFYKPDKTPEDFHCLGHYCQSDSHLLRDFLLVARQVKSSEPSKDPALVKPL
;
A
#
# COMPACT_ATOMS: atom_id res chain seq x y z
N MET A 1 -29.35 -28.86 4.38
CA MET A 1 -28.51 -27.92 5.15
C MET A 1 -27.08 -28.06 4.70
N PHE A 2 -26.62 -27.18 3.81
CA PHE A 2 -25.22 -27.13 3.38
C PHE A 2 -24.42 -26.45 4.50
N GLY A 3 -23.70 -27.26 5.29
CA GLY A 3 -22.85 -26.76 6.35
C GLY A 3 -21.80 -25.80 5.78
N CYS A 4 -21.83 -24.56 6.27
CA CYS A 4 -20.80 -23.54 6.08
C CYS A 4 -19.48 -24.14 6.61
N LYS A 5 -18.62 -24.66 5.72
CA LYS A 5 -17.23 -25.02 6.04
C LYS A 5 -16.41 -23.72 6.14
N CYS A 6 -16.83 -22.87 7.05
CA CYS A 6 -16.33 -21.54 7.24
C CYS A 6 -15.13 -21.66 8.18
N LEU A 7 -13.94 -21.51 7.56
CA LEU A 7 -12.64 -21.26 8.18
C LEU A 7 -12.06 -22.39 9.05
N SER A 8 -11.60 -23.48 8.42
CA SER A 8 -10.73 -24.44 9.09
C SER A 8 -9.31 -23.88 9.23
N TRP A 9 -9.04 -23.18 10.34
CA TRP A 9 -7.73 -22.64 10.74
C TRP A 9 -6.73 -23.72 11.23
N ASN A 10 -6.99 -25.01 10.99
CA ASN A 10 -6.20 -26.09 11.60
C ASN A 10 -5.01 -26.59 10.75
N ASN A 11 -4.79 -26.04 9.55
CA ASN A 11 -3.70 -26.48 8.65
C ASN A 11 -2.67 -25.38 8.39
N LEU A 12 -2.15 -24.74 9.44
CA LEU A 12 -1.04 -23.78 9.34
C LEU A 12 0.33 -24.43 9.02
N ARG A 13 0.40 -25.74 8.75
CA ARG A 13 1.69 -26.46 8.78
C ARG A 13 2.46 -26.58 7.47
N GLU A 14 1.87 -26.33 6.30
CA GLU A 14 2.63 -26.47 5.05
C GLU A 14 2.18 -25.44 4.02
N PHE A 15 2.39 -24.15 4.32
CA PHE A 15 2.54 -23.21 3.22
C PHE A 15 3.99 -23.34 2.74
N PRO A 16 4.24 -23.70 1.46
CA PRO A 16 5.59 -23.62 0.91
C PRO A 16 6.16 -22.21 1.19
N PRO A 17 7.48 -22.08 1.36
CA PRO A 17 8.09 -20.79 1.68
C PRO A 17 7.56 -19.74 0.71
N LEU A 18 6.95 -18.70 1.28
CA LEU A 18 6.23 -17.69 0.52
C LEU A 18 7.21 -17.02 -0.43
N LYS A 19 7.14 -17.34 -1.72
CA LYS A 19 7.90 -16.60 -2.73
C LYS A 19 7.47 -15.13 -2.62
N GLU A 20 8.44 -14.23 -2.46
CA GLU A 20 8.14 -12.81 -2.49
C GLU A 20 7.48 -12.49 -3.84
N PRO A 21 6.42 -11.68 -3.83
CA PRO A 21 5.73 -11.29 -5.04
C PRO A 21 6.71 -10.53 -5.94
N GLU A 22 6.77 -10.92 -7.21
CA GLU A 22 7.69 -10.29 -8.16
C GLU A 22 7.21 -8.88 -8.49
N THR A 23 8.11 -7.91 -8.35
CA THR A 23 7.85 -6.51 -8.71
C THR A 23 7.93 -6.35 -10.22
N PHE A 24 6.97 -5.62 -10.78
CA PHE A 24 7.02 -5.28 -12.19
C PHE A 24 8.19 -4.35 -12.49
N SER A 25 8.95 -4.68 -13.54
CA SER A 25 9.98 -3.81 -14.10
C SER A 25 9.59 -3.39 -15.51
N LEU A 26 9.79 -2.12 -15.83
CA LEU A 26 9.62 -1.63 -17.18
C LEU A 26 10.65 -2.31 -18.11
N PRO A 27 10.29 -2.57 -19.38
CA PRO A 27 11.20 -3.23 -20.33
C PRO A 27 12.43 -2.37 -20.66
N ALA A 28 12.38 -1.07 -20.39
CA ALA A 28 13.48 -0.13 -20.50
C ALA A 28 13.37 0.92 -19.38
N SER A 29 14.48 1.60 -19.07
CA SER A 29 14.48 2.72 -18.12
C SER A 29 13.57 3.85 -18.59
N LEU A 30 12.88 4.51 -17.66
CA LEU A 30 12.12 5.72 -17.98
C LEU A 30 13.06 6.77 -18.58
N PRO A 31 12.61 7.53 -19.60
CA PRO A 31 13.38 8.66 -20.11
C PRO A 31 13.61 9.69 -18.98
N GLN A 32 14.72 10.42 -19.05
CA GLN A 32 14.93 11.55 -18.14
C GLN A 32 13.92 12.65 -18.46
N TRP A 33 12.93 12.78 -17.59
CA TRP A 33 12.02 13.92 -17.62
C TRP A 33 12.73 15.15 -17.03
N PRO A 34 12.54 16.36 -17.60
CA PRO A 34 13.01 17.57 -16.96
C PRO A 34 12.38 17.70 -15.58
N SER A 35 13.09 18.33 -14.64
CA SER A 35 12.56 18.60 -13.30
C SER A 35 11.27 19.43 -13.41
N GLY A 36 10.14 18.78 -13.16
CA GLY A 36 8.83 19.42 -13.15
C GLY A 36 8.49 20.02 -11.80
N HIS A 37 7.48 20.89 -11.78
CA HIS A 37 6.87 21.42 -10.56
C HIS A 37 5.49 20.78 -10.33
N GLY A 38 4.96 20.87 -9.10
CA GLY A 38 3.64 20.32 -8.76
C GLY A 38 3.61 18.78 -8.82
N PHE A 39 2.68 18.21 -9.59
CA PHE A 39 2.43 16.76 -9.67
C PHE A 39 3.66 15.91 -10.02
N ALA A 40 4.60 16.46 -10.81
CA ALA A 40 5.83 15.76 -11.19
C ALA A 40 6.77 15.48 -10.00
N SER A 41 6.56 16.16 -8.86
CA SER A 41 7.32 15.93 -7.61
C SER A 41 6.85 14.72 -6.81
N ARG A 42 5.78 14.03 -7.25
CA ARG A 42 5.09 12.96 -6.52
C ARG A 42 4.49 13.40 -5.17
N ARG A 43 4.44 14.72 -4.94
CA ARG A 43 3.77 15.37 -3.82
C ARG A 43 2.66 16.25 -4.35
N ILE A 44 1.56 16.28 -3.61
CA ILE A 44 0.42 17.12 -3.93
C ILE A 44 -0.12 17.76 -2.65
N ASN A 45 -0.35 19.07 -2.70
CA ASN A 45 -1.03 19.81 -1.67
C ASN A 45 -2.52 19.90 -2.03
N LEU A 46 -3.38 19.38 -1.14
CA LEU A 46 -4.84 19.32 -1.26
C LEU A 46 -5.54 20.37 -0.37
N GLY A 47 -4.85 21.44 0.01
CA GLY A 47 -5.30 22.45 0.96
C GLY A 47 -4.67 22.22 2.34
N GLU A 48 -5.45 21.68 3.28
CA GLU A 48 -5.00 21.40 4.64
C GLU A 48 -4.19 20.09 4.76
N LEU A 49 -4.10 19.32 3.67
CA LEU A 49 -3.45 18.02 3.61
C LEU A 49 -2.40 18.01 2.50
N GLU A 50 -1.20 17.56 2.81
CA GLU A 50 -0.19 17.22 1.80
C GLU A 50 -0.08 15.70 1.70
N VAL A 51 -0.11 15.18 0.48
CA VAL A 51 -0.02 13.75 0.18
C VAL A 51 1.21 13.48 -0.67
N THR A 52 1.91 12.39 -0.40
CA THR A 52 3.06 11.93 -1.19
C THR A 52 2.91 10.46 -1.54
N GLU A 53 3.37 10.13 -2.74
CA GLU A 53 3.56 8.75 -3.18
C GLU A 53 4.68 8.07 -2.37
N ILE A 54 4.49 6.80 -2.02
CA ILE A 54 5.52 5.91 -1.50
C ILE A 54 5.56 4.61 -2.31
N THR A 55 6.75 4.30 -2.83
CA THR A 55 6.99 3.11 -3.65
C THR A 55 7.71 2.00 -2.88
N THR A 56 7.93 2.21 -1.58
CA THR A 56 8.54 1.23 -0.68
C THR A 56 7.50 0.70 0.28
N PHE A 57 7.35 -0.63 0.29
CA PHE A 57 6.34 -1.32 1.08
C PHE A 57 6.92 -2.62 1.65
N LYS A 58 6.38 -3.03 2.79
CA LYS A 58 6.71 -4.28 3.48
C LYS A 58 5.54 -5.22 3.43
N PHE A 59 5.83 -6.48 3.08
CA PHE A 59 4.89 -7.58 3.21
C PHE A 59 4.42 -7.73 4.66
N ILE A 60 3.14 -7.98 4.85
CA ILE A 60 2.53 -8.25 6.16
C ILE A 60 2.08 -9.71 6.22
N TRP A 61 1.24 -10.09 5.26
CA TRP A 61 0.53 -11.37 5.28
C TRP A 61 0.00 -11.73 3.89
N ARG A 62 -0.26 -13.02 3.66
CA ARG A 62 -0.84 -13.55 2.43
C ARG A 62 -1.97 -14.51 2.73
N TYR A 63 -3.08 -14.31 2.05
CA TYR A 63 -4.10 -15.34 1.89
C TYR A 63 -3.69 -16.27 0.74
N VAL A 64 -3.58 -17.57 1.03
CA VAL A 64 -3.36 -18.61 0.02
C VAL A 64 -4.63 -19.41 -0.12
N SER A 65 -5.21 -19.42 -1.31
CA SER A 65 -6.43 -20.16 -1.59
C SER A 65 -6.12 -21.67 -1.62
N PRO A 66 -6.84 -22.50 -0.84
CA PRO A 66 -6.57 -23.94 -0.79
C PRO A 66 -7.05 -24.70 -2.05
N ARG A 67 -7.77 -24.02 -2.96
CA ARG A 67 -8.38 -24.66 -4.15
C ARG A 67 -7.83 -24.12 -5.47
N ASP A 68 -7.26 -22.93 -5.47
CA ASP A 68 -6.90 -22.21 -6.68
C ASP A 68 -5.72 -21.29 -6.37
N SER A 69 -4.52 -21.66 -6.82
CA SER A 69 -3.29 -20.92 -6.59
C SER A 69 -3.29 -19.51 -7.20
N ASN A 70 -4.18 -19.24 -8.17
CA ASN A 70 -4.28 -17.92 -8.79
C ASN A 70 -5.14 -16.94 -7.98
N LYS A 71 -5.78 -17.42 -6.90
CA LYS A 71 -6.62 -16.61 -6.00
C LYS A 71 -5.93 -16.30 -4.68
N ASN A 72 -4.61 -16.17 -4.71
CA ASN A 72 -3.84 -15.69 -3.58
C ASN A 72 -3.87 -14.16 -3.55
N VAL A 73 -3.85 -13.60 -2.34
CA VAL A 73 -3.86 -12.15 -2.11
C VAL A 73 -2.80 -11.82 -1.07
N SER A 74 -1.90 -10.90 -1.41
CA SER A 74 -0.87 -10.39 -0.50
C SER A 74 -1.25 -9.01 0.04
N PHE A 75 -0.89 -8.77 1.30
CA PHE A 75 -1.12 -7.51 2.02
C PHE A 75 0.21 -6.85 2.38
N TYR A 76 0.26 -5.53 2.24
CA TYR A 76 1.46 -4.73 2.42
C TYR A 76 1.16 -3.47 3.21
N LYS A 77 2.16 -3.02 3.98
CA LYS A 77 2.15 -1.70 4.64
C LYS A 77 3.21 -0.81 4.00
N PRO A 78 3.04 0.52 4.03
CA PRO A 78 4.10 1.41 3.61
C PRO A 78 5.34 1.22 4.48
N ASP A 79 6.52 1.35 3.88
CA ASP A 79 7.81 1.29 4.54
C ASP A 79 8.62 2.53 4.21
N LYS A 80 9.44 3.02 5.15
CA LYS A 80 10.22 4.26 5.00
C LYS A 80 9.36 5.50 4.74
N THR A 81 8.22 5.60 5.43
CA THR A 81 7.37 6.80 5.40
C THR A 81 8.19 8.04 5.75
N PRO A 82 8.08 9.15 4.98
CA PRO A 82 8.79 10.38 5.28
C PRO A 82 8.40 10.96 6.64
N GLU A 83 9.29 11.76 7.22
CA GLU A 83 9.04 12.44 8.49
C GLU A 83 7.77 13.32 8.42
N ASP A 84 7.01 13.34 9.50
CA ASP A 84 5.69 13.98 9.64
C ASP A 84 4.57 13.43 8.74
N PHE A 85 4.83 12.45 7.89
CA PHE A 85 3.78 11.77 7.12
C PHE A 85 3.21 10.56 7.85
N HIS A 86 1.93 10.32 7.64
CA HIS A 86 1.15 9.28 8.27
C HIS A 86 0.58 8.32 7.23
N CYS A 87 0.55 7.03 7.60
CA CYS A 87 -0.07 5.98 6.79
C CYS A 87 -1.59 6.18 6.75
N LEU A 88 -2.16 6.26 5.55
CA LEU A 88 -3.61 6.36 5.34
C LEU A 88 -4.29 4.99 5.22
N GLY A 89 -3.52 3.96 4.90
CA GLY A 89 -4.07 2.63 4.63
C GLY A 89 -3.00 1.64 4.21
N HIS A 90 -3.42 0.38 4.17
CA HIS A 90 -2.60 -0.73 3.69
C HIS A 90 -3.03 -1.10 2.28
N TYR A 91 -2.14 -1.75 1.55
CA TYR A 91 -2.41 -2.19 0.19
C TYR A 91 -2.61 -3.70 0.14
N CYS A 92 -3.48 -4.16 -0.76
CA CYS A 92 -3.56 -5.58 -1.08
C CYS A 92 -3.71 -5.78 -2.59
N GLN A 93 -3.09 -6.86 -3.09
CA GLN A 93 -3.13 -7.23 -4.51
C GLN A 93 -3.28 -8.73 -4.64
N SER A 94 -3.94 -9.17 -5.71
CA SER A 94 -3.85 -10.56 -6.15
C SER A 94 -2.43 -10.90 -6.63
N ASP A 95 -1.92 -12.07 -6.23
CA ASP A 95 -0.61 -12.56 -6.65
C ASP A 95 -0.60 -13.10 -8.09
N SER A 96 -1.74 -13.08 -8.79
CA SER A 96 -1.83 -13.42 -10.22
C SER A 96 -1.13 -12.40 -11.12
N HIS A 97 -0.71 -11.26 -10.57
CA HIS A 97 -0.03 -10.19 -11.29
C HIS A 97 1.22 -9.73 -10.55
N LEU A 98 2.19 -9.21 -11.31
CA LEU A 98 3.37 -8.54 -10.77
C LEU A 98 2.96 -7.32 -9.92
N LEU A 99 3.69 -7.07 -8.85
CA LEU A 99 3.43 -5.94 -7.96
C LEU A 99 3.69 -4.62 -8.70
N ARG A 100 2.62 -3.83 -8.88
CA ARG A 100 2.62 -2.54 -9.58
C ARG A 100 1.82 -1.56 -8.75
N ASP A 101 2.41 -1.04 -7.68
CA ASP A 101 1.68 -0.06 -6.91
C ASP A 101 2.54 0.94 -6.18
N PHE A 102 1.87 1.98 -5.74
CA PHE A 102 2.34 2.97 -4.81
C PHE A 102 1.27 3.19 -3.75
N LEU A 103 1.71 3.45 -2.54
CA LEU A 103 0.81 3.88 -1.48
C LEU A 103 0.83 5.39 -1.36
N LEU A 104 -0.23 5.94 -0.78
CA LEU A 104 -0.28 7.35 -0.40
C LEU A 104 -0.11 7.47 1.10
N VAL A 105 0.78 8.37 1.51
CA VAL A 105 0.92 8.81 2.90
C VAL A 105 0.67 10.30 2.95
N ALA A 106 0.14 10.79 4.07
CA ALA A 106 -0.28 12.18 4.16
C ALA A 106 0.12 12.84 5.47
N ARG A 107 0.27 14.16 5.44
CA ARG A 107 0.48 15.00 6.61
C ARG A 107 -0.42 16.21 6.59
N GLN A 108 -0.74 16.73 7.76
CA GLN A 108 -1.44 17.99 7.88
C GLN A 108 -0.48 19.14 7.56
N VAL A 109 -0.94 20.09 6.74
CA VAL A 109 -0.22 21.32 6.43
C VAL A 109 -0.40 22.28 7.60
N LYS A 110 0.70 22.89 8.06
CA LYS A 110 0.66 23.93 9.09
C LYS A 110 0.05 25.20 8.47
N SER A 111 -1.18 25.55 8.87
CA SER A 111 -1.83 26.81 8.50
C SER A 111 -1.51 27.90 9.53
N SER A 112 -1.54 29.17 9.10
CA SER A 112 -1.44 30.32 10.00
C SER A 112 -2.71 30.53 10.83
N GLU A 113 -3.86 30.12 10.28
CA GLU A 113 -5.16 30.15 10.95
C GLU A 113 -5.53 28.73 11.38
N PRO A 114 -5.67 28.45 12.68
CA PRO A 114 -6.06 27.12 13.15
C PRO A 114 -7.49 26.81 12.72
N SER A 115 -7.67 25.78 11.89
CA SER A 115 -8.98 25.18 11.62
C SER A 115 -9.56 24.61 12.93
N LYS A 116 -10.89 24.62 13.07
CA LYS A 116 -11.54 24.05 14.27
C LYS A 116 -11.28 22.55 14.43
N ASP A 117 -11.15 21.84 13.31
CA ASP A 117 -10.89 20.41 13.26
C ASP A 117 -9.60 20.12 12.47
N PRO A 118 -8.70 19.26 12.98
CA PRO A 118 -7.48 18.90 12.26
C PRO A 118 -7.78 18.01 11.04
N ALA A 119 -7.04 18.21 9.95
CA ALA A 119 -7.20 17.43 8.71
C ALA A 119 -6.83 15.94 8.87
N LEU A 120 -6.02 15.60 9.87
CA LEU A 120 -5.69 14.22 10.22
C LEU A 120 -5.92 13.96 11.71
N VAL A 121 -6.64 12.90 12.01
CA VAL A 121 -6.92 12.43 13.37
C VAL A 121 -6.51 10.96 13.47
N LYS A 122 -5.97 10.55 14.62
CA LYS A 122 -5.71 9.14 14.87
C LYS A 122 -7.03 8.38 14.98
N PRO A 123 -7.13 7.17 14.42
CA PRO A 123 -8.30 6.33 14.64
C PRO A 123 -8.52 6.07 16.13
N LEU A 124 -9.79 5.91 16.52
CA LEU A 124 -10.23 5.63 17.90
C LEU A 124 -9.71 4.29 18.42
#